data_AF-A0AA39MCX4-F1
#
_entry.id   AF-A0AA39MCX4-F1
#
_cell.length_a   1.000
_cell.length_b   1.000
_cell.length_c   1.000
_cell.angle_alpha   90.00
_cell.angle_beta   90.00
_cell.angle_gamma   90.00
#
_symmetry.space_group_name_H-M   'P 1'
#
loop_
_entity.id
_entity.type
_entity.pdbx_description
1 polymer ?
#
loop_
_entity_poly.entity_id
_entity_poly.type
_entity_poly.pdbx_seq_one_letter_code
_entity_poly.pdbx_strand_id
1 'polypeptide(L)'
;MFRLVALYLAASSMVVSAYNNHFELDHLFSETVKPCDDFYEFVCNNHGNGNDSFMYNMKQAYNKEIRKHVNNYSDPVLDFFREIVKRDHFEKKLFEMGKRFASDISRGTNGKYKIYASIVVDHKTKVLKFVDSYVTEYTSIECSYDFCPSYIKGVVDGYNEFIDLSNRFDEKTYKIVAKYREVEASVTMDQIDEAVFNLTYKDAFAPYLNLITAKVATENDLWLPKDIEENFEKFSKDLKSETVRTIMRQKWIPSETRKHVADSIQNINTILSFPQSARNLTNIKKAMSFYTEQFEKNEQMLRKVMNESQGILKKTRGVIVQAMNRYRAAYEGTKEYVDIWTVDNTQYGLYVFNAVNEYDTVMIWPALSYYINKNMPTGFIYGQIAQTLAHEIFHSLDSKIINRASVKKAANELIGLARYDDTFQCYKDYYESFTVAAPNGTSLYQDKESVRREGFCDVEGARVAFRVVMATLFRSPVFKSALYHDKSSFSNEQWFFIGGLMMTCGHERSPLEDYVHTKNGAHPRPTIRMNAWVQQLDEFTNAFGCRPKDRMYVLPKKVRKNAKDKNGNRLDHRKKQCRLFD
;
A
#
# COMPACT_ATOMS: atom_id res chain seq x y z
N MET A 1 22.90 1.50 57.12
CA MET A 1 23.03 0.19 56.43
C MET A 1 21.77 -0.17 55.63
N PHE A 2 20.58 -0.25 56.23
CA PHE A 2 19.33 -0.62 55.52
C PHE A 2 18.98 0.23 54.29
N ARG A 3 19.16 1.56 54.33
CA ARG A 3 18.91 2.43 53.15
C ARG A 3 19.88 2.19 51.98
N LEU A 4 21.13 1.85 52.28
CA LEU A 4 22.16 1.54 51.28
C LEU A 4 21.89 0.17 50.62
N VAL A 5 21.45 -0.82 51.39
CA VAL A 5 21.04 -2.13 50.87
C VAL A 5 19.77 -2.02 50.03
N ALA A 6 18.80 -1.20 50.44
CA ALA A 6 17.59 -0.96 49.65
C ALA A 6 17.89 -0.23 48.32
N LEU A 7 18.78 0.76 48.32
CA LEU A 7 19.26 1.42 47.09
C LEU A 7 20.03 0.46 46.18
N TYR A 8 20.86 -0.42 46.75
CA TYR A 8 21.60 -1.42 45.98
C TYR A 8 20.67 -2.49 45.41
N LEU A 9 19.68 -2.96 46.17
CA LEU A 9 18.67 -3.91 45.71
C LEU A 9 17.77 -3.29 44.63
N ALA A 10 17.32 -2.05 44.79
CA ALA A 10 16.55 -1.31 43.78
C ALA A 10 17.37 -1.04 42.51
N ALA A 11 18.63 -0.66 42.64
CA ALA A 11 19.53 -0.49 41.49
C ALA A 11 19.79 -1.84 40.81
N SER A 12 20.01 -2.92 41.56
CA SER A 12 20.22 -4.25 40.99
C SER A 12 18.97 -4.85 40.36
N SER A 13 17.76 -4.58 40.87
CA SER A 13 16.51 -5.00 40.23
C SER A 13 16.19 -4.17 38.98
N MET A 14 16.51 -2.87 38.96
CA MET A 14 16.45 -2.04 37.75
C MET A 14 17.47 -2.48 36.69
N VAL A 15 18.69 -2.88 37.11
CA VAL A 15 19.69 -3.44 36.20
C VAL A 15 19.26 -4.81 35.67
N VAL A 16 18.73 -5.71 36.51
CA VAL A 16 18.26 -7.03 36.05
C VAL A 16 17.04 -6.91 35.12
N SER A 17 16.12 -5.98 35.37
CA SER A 17 14.98 -5.71 34.48
C SER A 17 15.41 -5.12 33.12
N ALA A 18 16.49 -4.35 33.06
CA ALA A 18 17.01 -3.81 31.80
C ALA A 18 17.77 -4.85 30.95
N TYR A 19 18.20 -5.97 31.54
CA TYR A 19 19.04 -6.98 30.87
C TYR A 19 18.27 -8.14 30.18
N ASN A 20 16.94 -8.21 30.34
CA ASN A 20 16.12 -9.33 29.88
C ASN A 20 15.06 -8.99 28.82
N ASN A 21 15.04 -7.77 28.28
CA ASN A 21 14.15 -7.46 27.16
C ASN A 21 14.78 -7.98 25.85
N HIS A 22 14.65 -9.28 25.61
CA HIS A 22 14.86 -9.86 24.29
C HIS A 22 13.85 -9.21 23.34
N PHE A 23 14.31 -8.62 22.23
CA PHE A 23 13.40 -8.20 21.19
C PHE A 23 12.84 -9.46 20.53
N GLU A 24 11.54 -9.70 20.74
CA GLU A 24 10.79 -10.75 20.06
C GLU A 24 9.85 -10.09 19.06
N LEU A 25 10.07 -10.38 17.79
CA LEU A 25 9.16 -9.99 16.72
C LEU A 25 8.04 -11.03 16.69
N ASP A 26 6.78 -10.59 16.82
CA ASP A 26 5.58 -11.44 16.70
C ASP A 26 5.35 -11.87 15.24
N HIS A 27 6.32 -12.61 14.70
CA HIS A 27 6.43 -12.99 13.31
C HIS A 27 7.24 -14.28 13.19
N LEU A 28 6.65 -15.29 12.57
CA LEU A 28 7.28 -16.59 12.39
C LEU A 28 8.10 -16.60 11.11
N PHE A 29 9.43 -16.71 11.24
CA PHE A 29 10.30 -17.04 10.11
C PHE A 29 10.14 -18.51 9.73
N SER A 30 10.37 -18.86 8.46
CA SER A 30 10.32 -20.27 8.04
C SER A 30 11.44 -21.07 8.71
N GLU A 31 11.08 -22.18 9.35
CA GLU A 31 12.05 -23.15 9.89
C GLU A 31 12.57 -24.13 8.82
N THR A 32 11.83 -24.28 7.72
CA THR A 32 12.12 -25.28 6.67
C THR A 32 12.82 -24.69 5.46
N VAL A 33 12.65 -23.39 5.21
CA VAL A 33 13.28 -22.67 4.09
C VAL A 33 14.37 -21.76 4.61
N LYS A 34 15.59 -21.91 4.12
CA LYS A 34 16.71 -21.06 4.55
C LYS A 34 16.73 -19.74 3.77
N PRO A 35 17.31 -18.67 4.35
CA PRO A 35 17.43 -17.36 3.68
C PRO A 35 18.10 -17.43 2.30
N CYS A 36 19.06 -18.34 2.11
CA CYS A 36 19.81 -18.47 0.87
C CYS A 36 19.08 -19.30 -0.21
N ASP A 37 17.99 -20.00 0.15
CA ASP A 37 17.19 -20.83 -0.76
C ASP A 37 16.00 -20.05 -1.35
N ASP A 38 15.21 -19.40 -0.48
CA ASP A 38 14.13 -18.50 -0.88
C ASP A 38 13.90 -17.47 0.24
N PHE A 39 14.43 -16.26 0.04
CA PHE A 39 14.43 -15.25 1.09
C PHE A 39 13.02 -14.71 1.37
N TYR A 40 12.17 -14.61 0.33
CA TYR A 40 10.77 -14.25 0.49
C TYR A 40 10.02 -15.26 1.33
N GLU A 41 10.13 -16.56 1.02
CA GLU A 41 9.45 -17.59 1.80
C GLU A 41 10.01 -17.70 3.22
N PHE A 42 11.33 -17.56 3.39
CA PHE A 42 11.96 -17.51 4.72
C PHE A 42 11.39 -16.40 5.59
N VAL A 43 11.31 -15.17 5.05
CA VAL A 43 10.82 -14.03 5.82
C VAL A 43 9.30 -14.07 5.91
N CYS A 44 8.55 -14.09 4.82
CA CYS A 44 7.10 -13.92 4.90
C CYS A 44 6.36 -15.12 5.50
N ASN A 45 6.84 -16.35 5.24
CA ASN A 45 6.28 -17.60 5.77
C ASN A 45 4.75 -17.55 5.86
N ASN A 46 4.09 -17.32 4.72
CA ASN A 46 2.67 -16.97 4.68
C ASN A 46 1.80 -18.08 5.31
N HIS A 47 2.23 -19.34 5.20
CA HIS A 47 1.59 -20.47 5.85
C HIS A 47 1.67 -20.39 7.38
N GLY A 48 2.82 -20.02 7.93
CA GLY A 48 3.02 -19.91 9.38
C GLY A 48 2.34 -18.68 9.99
N ASN A 49 2.35 -17.55 9.30
CA ASN A 49 1.82 -16.28 9.83
C ASN A 49 0.33 -16.05 9.54
N GLY A 50 -0.24 -16.74 8.54
CA GLY A 50 -1.64 -16.57 8.16
C GLY A 50 -1.99 -15.12 7.75
N ASN A 51 -3.25 -14.74 7.96
CA ASN A 51 -3.75 -13.42 7.57
C ASN A 51 -3.43 -12.31 8.59
N ASP A 52 -3.18 -12.65 9.85
CA ASP A 52 -2.92 -11.68 10.92
C ASP A 52 -1.43 -11.46 11.18
N SER A 53 -0.60 -11.64 10.15
CA SER A 53 0.86 -11.44 10.22
C SER A 53 1.23 -10.09 10.85
N PHE A 54 2.41 -10.02 11.47
CA PHE A 54 3.00 -8.76 11.96
C PHE A 54 2.89 -7.64 10.92
N MET A 55 3.18 -7.94 9.66
CA MET A 55 3.14 -6.96 8.58
C MET A 55 1.74 -6.48 8.23
N TYR A 56 0.75 -7.37 8.26
CA TYR A 56 -0.64 -6.97 8.10
C TYR A 56 -1.04 -6.00 9.21
N ASN A 57 -0.72 -6.35 10.47
CA ASN A 57 -0.99 -5.50 11.61
C ASN A 57 -0.25 -4.17 11.54
N MET A 58 1.02 -4.17 11.12
CA MET A 58 1.84 -2.97 10.97
C MET A 58 1.28 -2.04 9.89
N LYS A 59 0.87 -2.59 8.73
CA LYS A 59 0.22 -1.83 7.64
C LYS A 59 -1.08 -1.16 8.07
N GLN A 60 -1.79 -1.75 9.03
CA GLN A 60 -3.05 -1.24 9.55
C GLN A 60 -2.89 -0.46 10.86
N ALA A 61 -1.71 -0.44 11.49
CA ALA A 61 -1.53 0.06 12.84
C ALA A 61 -1.93 1.54 12.95
N TYR A 62 -1.40 2.38 12.06
CA TYR A 62 -1.78 3.79 12.01
C TYR A 62 -3.29 3.97 11.77
N ASN A 63 -3.87 3.16 10.88
CA ASN A 63 -5.27 3.27 10.48
C ASN A 63 -6.20 2.84 11.61
N LYS A 64 -5.84 1.80 12.36
CA LYS A 64 -6.55 1.35 13.57
C LYS A 64 -6.53 2.44 14.63
N GLU A 65 -5.38 3.09 14.86
CA GLU A 65 -5.27 4.18 15.83
C GLU A 65 -6.07 5.42 15.40
N ILE A 66 -5.99 5.85 14.14
CA ILE A 66 -6.81 6.96 13.64
C ILE A 66 -8.30 6.65 13.82
N ARG A 67 -8.76 5.45 13.42
CA ARG A 67 -10.18 5.07 13.53
C ARG A 67 -10.69 5.07 14.96
N LYS A 68 -9.89 4.61 15.93
CA LYS A 68 -10.24 4.64 17.35
C LYS A 68 -10.69 6.02 17.82
N HIS A 69 -10.05 7.07 17.32
CA HIS A 69 -10.38 8.45 17.65
C HIS A 69 -11.47 9.03 16.75
N VAL A 70 -11.55 8.62 15.49
CA VAL A 70 -12.57 9.09 14.54
C VAL A 70 -13.96 8.55 14.87
N ASN A 71 -14.08 7.34 15.44
CA ASN A 71 -15.35 6.74 15.83
C ASN A 71 -16.22 7.66 16.70
N ASN A 72 -15.60 8.50 17.53
CA ASN A 72 -16.28 9.45 18.42
C ASN A 72 -16.28 10.90 17.88
N TYR A 73 -15.69 11.12 16.71
CA TYR A 73 -15.65 12.42 16.05
C TYR A 73 -16.87 12.56 15.14
N SER A 74 -17.51 13.72 15.12
CA SER A 74 -18.69 14.01 14.28
C SER A 74 -18.54 15.42 13.71
N ASP A 75 -18.89 15.54 12.44
CA ASP A 75 -19.04 16.79 11.71
C ASP A 75 -20.01 16.58 10.54
N PRO A 76 -20.63 17.65 10.00
CA PRO A 76 -21.65 17.52 8.96
C PRO A 76 -21.20 16.75 7.70
N VAL A 77 -19.93 16.87 7.30
CA VAL A 77 -19.40 16.23 6.10
C VAL A 77 -19.08 14.77 6.37
N LEU A 78 -18.41 14.45 7.48
CA LEU A 78 -18.10 13.06 7.85
C LEU A 78 -19.37 12.26 8.15
N ASP A 79 -20.33 12.85 8.85
CA ASP A 79 -21.58 12.19 9.19
C ASP A 79 -22.40 11.91 7.92
N PHE A 80 -22.35 12.82 6.95
CA PHE A 80 -22.92 12.58 5.63
C PHE A 80 -22.21 11.45 4.88
N PHE A 81 -20.86 11.36 4.95
CA PHE A 81 -20.14 10.22 4.36
C PHE A 81 -20.55 8.89 5.02
N ARG A 82 -20.65 8.87 6.36
CA ARG A 82 -21.12 7.69 7.12
C ARG A 82 -22.53 7.30 6.74
N GLU A 83 -23.45 8.25 6.58
CA GLU A 83 -24.82 8.01 6.14
C GLU A 83 -24.84 7.31 4.78
N ILE A 84 -24.10 7.84 3.79
CA ILE A 84 -24.06 7.27 2.44
C ILE A 84 -23.39 5.90 2.43
N VAL A 85 -22.27 5.74 3.13
CA VAL A 85 -21.53 4.47 3.18
C VAL A 85 -22.34 3.40 3.92
N LYS A 86 -23.01 3.77 5.02
CA LYS A 86 -23.94 2.87 5.72
C LYS A 86 -25.03 2.38 4.78
N ARG A 87 -25.63 3.30 4.00
CA ARG A 87 -26.65 2.96 3.00
C ARG A 87 -26.09 2.02 1.92
N ASP A 88 -24.93 2.34 1.33
CA ASP A 88 -24.27 1.51 0.32
C ASP A 88 -23.93 0.10 0.84
N HIS A 89 -23.39 0.01 2.05
CA HIS A 89 -23.02 -1.26 2.66
C HIS A 89 -24.26 -2.11 2.98
N PHE A 90 -25.32 -1.48 3.48
CA PHE A 90 -26.61 -2.12 3.70
C PHE A 90 -27.21 -2.64 2.39
N GLU A 91 -27.23 -1.81 1.34
CA GLU A 91 -27.70 -2.18 0.00
C GLU A 91 -26.92 -3.38 -0.57
N LYS A 92 -25.59 -3.37 -0.48
CA LYS A 92 -24.74 -4.48 -0.93
C LYS A 92 -24.97 -5.76 -0.13
N LYS A 93 -25.07 -5.66 1.20
CA LYS A 93 -25.31 -6.83 2.05
C LYS A 93 -26.68 -7.45 1.75
N LEU A 94 -27.72 -6.63 1.59
CA LEU A 94 -29.03 -7.10 1.16
C LEU A 94 -28.98 -7.77 -0.22
N PHE A 95 -28.28 -7.16 -1.17
CA PHE A 95 -28.09 -7.74 -2.50
C PHE A 95 -27.42 -9.12 -2.45
N GLU A 96 -26.32 -9.26 -1.71
CA GLU A 96 -25.64 -10.55 -1.54
C GLU A 96 -26.52 -11.60 -0.82
N MET A 97 -27.32 -11.17 0.16
CA MET A 97 -28.30 -12.05 0.81
C MET A 97 -29.36 -12.54 -0.18
N GLY A 98 -29.85 -11.67 -1.06
CA GLY A 98 -30.77 -12.04 -2.14
C GLY A 98 -30.15 -13.04 -3.13
N LYS A 99 -28.89 -12.82 -3.53
CA LYS A 99 -28.16 -13.75 -4.40
C LYS A 99 -27.98 -15.13 -3.77
N ARG A 100 -27.58 -15.16 -2.49
CA ARG A 100 -27.46 -16.41 -1.71
C ARG A 100 -28.79 -17.13 -1.60
N PHE A 101 -29.86 -16.40 -1.32
CA PHE A 101 -31.21 -16.95 -1.27
C PHE A 101 -31.60 -17.67 -2.57
N ALA A 102 -31.35 -17.06 -3.73
CA ALA A 102 -31.60 -17.71 -5.02
C ALA A 102 -30.70 -18.95 -5.24
N SER A 103 -29.44 -18.89 -4.82
CA SER A 103 -28.51 -20.03 -4.86
C SER A 103 -28.97 -21.21 -4.01
N ASP A 104 -29.47 -20.95 -2.80
CA ASP A 104 -29.97 -22.02 -1.92
C ASP A 104 -31.23 -22.68 -2.47
N ILE A 105 -32.05 -21.91 -3.21
CA ILE A 105 -33.24 -22.44 -3.88
C ILE A 105 -32.85 -23.29 -5.08
N SER A 106 -31.86 -22.88 -5.88
CA SER A 106 -31.40 -23.68 -7.03
C SER A 106 -30.81 -25.02 -6.61
N ARG A 107 -30.18 -25.09 -5.43
CA ARG A 107 -29.62 -26.32 -4.85
C ARG A 107 -30.66 -27.20 -4.15
N GLY A 108 -31.90 -26.73 -4.00
CA GLY A 108 -32.92 -27.41 -3.20
C GLY A 108 -32.58 -27.51 -1.71
N THR A 109 -31.52 -26.83 -1.24
CA THR A 109 -31.11 -26.81 0.18
C THR A 109 -32.08 -26.00 1.01
N ASN A 110 -32.90 -25.16 0.37
CA ASN A 110 -33.94 -24.39 1.02
C ASN A 110 -35.34 -24.96 0.73
N GLY A 111 -35.65 -26.14 1.26
CA GLY A 111 -36.94 -26.82 1.10
C GLY A 111 -38.17 -26.04 1.62
N LYS A 112 -37.95 -24.84 2.17
CA LYS A 112 -38.97 -23.91 2.68
C LYS A 112 -39.41 -22.86 1.66
N TYR A 113 -38.69 -22.64 0.56
CA TYR A 113 -38.98 -21.53 -0.35
C TYR A 113 -39.27 -22.01 -1.76
N LYS A 114 -40.15 -21.27 -2.44
CA LYS A 114 -40.56 -21.56 -3.80
C LYS A 114 -40.44 -20.31 -4.66
N ILE A 115 -39.47 -20.31 -5.55
CA ILE A 115 -39.34 -19.34 -6.62
C ILE A 115 -40.06 -19.90 -7.85
N TYR A 116 -41.02 -19.16 -8.40
CA TYR A 116 -41.64 -19.51 -9.68
C TYR A 116 -41.65 -18.30 -10.61
N ALA A 117 -40.84 -18.34 -11.66
CA ALA A 117 -41.03 -17.42 -12.78
C ALA A 117 -42.33 -17.78 -13.51
N SER A 118 -43.34 -16.91 -13.43
CA SER A 118 -44.63 -17.12 -14.09
C SER A 118 -44.87 -16.02 -15.12
N ILE A 119 -44.95 -16.39 -16.40
CA ILE A 119 -45.41 -15.46 -17.43
C ILE A 119 -46.92 -15.27 -17.23
N VAL A 120 -47.34 -14.10 -16.77
CA VAL A 120 -48.77 -13.75 -16.68
C VAL A 120 -49.25 -13.47 -18.10
N VAL A 121 -50.21 -14.27 -18.56
CA VAL A 121 -50.64 -14.33 -19.98
C VAL A 121 -51.58 -13.18 -20.37
N ASP A 122 -51.97 -12.32 -19.42
CA ASP A 122 -52.79 -11.14 -19.69
C ASP A 122 -51.94 -10.01 -20.31
N HIS A 123 -51.58 -10.24 -21.57
CA HIS A 123 -51.10 -9.33 -22.60
C HIS A 123 -49.93 -8.38 -22.24
N LYS A 124 -48.73 -8.81 -22.63
CA LYS A 124 -47.44 -8.09 -22.85
C LYS A 124 -46.51 -7.86 -21.65
N THR A 125 -46.93 -8.07 -20.41
CA THR A 125 -46.03 -7.85 -19.25
C THR A 125 -45.51 -9.17 -18.72
N LYS A 126 -44.19 -9.39 -18.83
CA LYS A 126 -43.55 -10.57 -18.24
C LYS A 126 -43.29 -10.30 -16.76
N VAL A 127 -43.71 -11.22 -15.88
CA VAL A 127 -43.63 -11.05 -14.42
C VAL A 127 -42.72 -12.09 -13.80
N LEU A 128 -41.79 -11.66 -12.95
CA LEU A 128 -41.02 -12.58 -12.11
C LEU A 128 -41.59 -12.53 -10.69
N LYS A 129 -42.11 -13.67 -10.21
CA LYS A 129 -42.83 -13.76 -8.94
C LYS A 129 -42.07 -14.64 -7.94
N PHE A 130 -41.77 -14.07 -6.79
CA PHE A 130 -41.18 -14.82 -5.68
C PHE A 130 -42.12 -14.72 -4.48
N VAL A 131 -42.49 -15.87 -3.91
CA VAL A 131 -43.40 -15.93 -2.76
C VAL A 131 -42.78 -16.81 -1.69
N ASP A 132 -42.58 -16.23 -0.51
CA ASP A 132 -42.35 -17.00 0.69
C ASP A 132 -43.68 -17.63 1.15
N SER A 133 -43.84 -18.93 0.96
CA SER A 133 -45.11 -19.63 1.22
C SER A 133 -45.40 -19.91 2.69
N TYR A 134 -44.46 -19.63 3.61
CA TYR A 134 -44.59 -19.98 5.03
C TYR A 134 -44.64 -18.77 5.98
N VAL A 135 -44.51 -17.55 5.45
CA VAL A 135 -44.56 -16.34 6.27
C VAL A 135 -45.95 -15.70 6.16
N THR A 136 -46.61 -15.57 7.31
CA THR A 136 -47.95 -14.95 7.43
C THR A 136 -47.90 -13.43 7.25
N GLU A 137 -46.76 -12.81 7.55
CA GLU A 137 -46.50 -11.36 7.39
C GLU A 137 -45.52 -11.12 6.25
N TYR A 138 -46.00 -10.60 5.12
CA TYR A 138 -45.16 -10.33 3.96
C TYR A 138 -45.25 -8.87 3.52
N THR A 139 -44.15 -8.36 3.01
CA THR A 139 -44.11 -7.14 2.21
C THR A 139 -44.34 -7.52 0.76
N SER A 140 -45.33 -6.88 0.12
CA SER A 140 -45.58 -7.03 -1.31
C SER A 140 -45.04 -5.81 -2.04
N ILE A 141 -44.15 -6.04 -3.01
CA ILE A 141 -43.63 -4.97 -3.86
C ILE A 141 -43.79 -5.32 -5.33
N GLU A 142 -44.03 -4.28 -6.12
CA GLU A 142 -44.06 -4.31 -7.56
C GLU A 142 -43.11 -3.22 -8.07
N CYS A 143 -42.10 -3.61 -8.83
CA CYS A 143 -41.02 -2.72 -9.27
C CYS A 143 -40.44 -3.16 -10.62
N SER A 144 -39.83 -2.24 -11.34
CA SER A 144 -38.83 -2.57 -12.37
C SER A 144 -37.47 -2.78 -11.71
N TYR A 145 -36.59 -3.57 -12.34
CA TYR A 145 -35.32 -4.01 -11.73
C TYR A 145 -34.53 -2.85 -11.11
N ASP A 146 -34.33 -1.76 -11.85
CA ASP A 146 -33.58 -0.59 -11.39
C ASP A 146 -34.16 0.08 -10.14
N PHE A 147 -35.46 -0.07 -9.90
CA PHE A 147 -36.19 0.53 -8.78
C PHE A 147 -36.54 -0.48 -7.68
N CYS A 148 -36.17 -1.74 -7.85
CA CYS A 148 -36.39 -2.74 -6.81
C CYS A 148 -35.42 -2.55 -5.63
N PRO A 149 -35.83 -2.92 -4.40
CA PRO A 149 -34.94 -2.99 -3.25
C PRO A 149 -33.75 -3.89 -3.52
N SER A 150 -32.58 -3.58 -2.95
CA SER A 150 -31.33 -4.30 -3.24
C SER A 150 -31.42 -5.79 -2.96
N TYR A 151 -32.14 -6.22 -1.92
CA TYR A 151 -32.43 -7.65 -1.67
C TYR A 151 -33.10 -8.31 -2.87
N ILE A 152 -34.15 -7.67 -3.42
CA ILE A 152 -34.88 -8.19 -4.58
C ILE A 152 -34.01 -8.18 -5.83
N LYS A 153 -33.23 -7.13 -6.07
CA LYS A 153 -32.22 -7.11 -7.16
C LYS A 153 -31.27 -8.31 -7.06
N GLY A 154 -30.78 -8.60 -5.85
CA GLY A 154 -29.94 -9.76 -5.59
C GLY A 154 -30.62 -11.10 -5.87
N VAL A 155 -31.90 -11.25 -5.50
CA VAL A 155 -32.68 -12.46 -5.83
C VAL A 155 -32.81 -12.64 -7.34
N VAL A 156 -33.06 -11.55 -8.07
CA VAL A 156 -33.18 -11.57 -9.54
C VAL A 156 -31.85 -11.95 -10.19
N ASP A 157 -30.74 -11.34 -9.77
CA ASP A 157 -29.41 -11.66 -10.29
C ASP A 157 -29.01 -13.10 -9.98
N GLY A 158 -29.26 -13.56 -8.76
CA GLY A 158 -29.01 -14.94 -8.38
C GLY A 158 -29.92 -15.92 -9.13
N TYR A 159 -31.16 -15.53 -9.48
CA TYR A 159 -32.02 -16.33 -10.34
C TYR A 159 -31.42 -16.49 -11.74
N ASN A 160 -30.94 -15.40 -12.34
CA ASN A 160 -30.26 -15.46 -13.65
C ASN A 160 -28.99 -16.31 -13.60
N GLU A 161 -28.19 -16.14 -12.55
CA GLU A 161 -26.92 -16.85 -12.40
C GLU A 161 -27.11 -18.35 -12.13
N PHE A 162 -28.08 -18.74 -11.28
CA PHE A 162 -28.17 -20.10 -10.75
C PHE A 162 -29.37 -20.90 -11.23
N ILE A 163 -30.41 -20.27 -11.80
CA ILE A 163 -31.67 -20.94 -12.15
C ILE A 163 -31.96 -20.82 -13.65
N ASP A 164 -31.86 -19.63 -14.24
CA ASP A 164 -32.08 -19.42 -15.68
C ASP A 164 -30.80 -19.49 -16.51
N LEU A 165 -30.18 -20.68 -16.50
CA LEU A 165 -28.95 -20.95 -17.26
C LEU A 165 -29.08 -20.72 -18.78
N SER A 166 -30.30 -20.58 -19.28
CA SER A 166 -30.62 -20.30 -20.67
C SER A 166 -30.77 -18.81 -21.02
N ASN A 167 -30.61 -17.90 -20.04
CA ASN A 167 -30.78 -16.45 -20.21
C ASN A 167 -32.09 -16.06 -20.91
N ARG A 168 -33.21 -16.70 -20.53
CA ARG A 168 -34.54 -16.40 -21.07
C ARG A 168 -35.18 -15.17 -20.39
N PHE A 169 -34.70 -14.84 -19.21
CA PHE A 169 -35.07 -13.67 -18.43
C PHE A 169 -34.16 -12.50 -18.77
N ASP A 170 -34.77 -11.33 -18.99
CA ASP A 170 -34.08 -10.07 -19.22
C ASP A 170 -34.64 -9.07 -18.21
N GLU A 171 -33.89 -8.81 -17.14
CA GLU A 171 -34.31 -7.99 -16.01
C GLU A 171 -34.83 -6.60 -16.40
N LYS A 172 -34.43 -6.08 -17.56
CA LYS A 172 -34.83 -4.75 -18.03
C LYS A 172 -36.23 -4.71 -18.63
N THR A 173 -36.75 -5.86 -19.10
CA THR A 173 -38.06 -5.93 -19.77
C THR A 173 -39.16 -6.51 -18.88
N TYR A 174 -38.81 -7.06 -17.72
CA TYR A 174 -39.75 -7.73 -16.84
C TYR A 174 -40.17 -6.81 -15.69
N LYS A 175 -41.43 -6.95 -15.28
CA LYS A 175 -41.95 -6.40 -14.03
C LYS A 175 -41.67 -7.41 -12.91
N ILE A 176 -41.10 -6.96 -11.81
CA ILE A 176 -40.79 -7.84 -10.68
C ILE A 176 -41.88 -7.66 -9.63
N VAL A 177 -42.47 -8.78 -9.21
CA VAL A 177 -43.47 -8.82 -8.14
C VAL A 177 -42.95 -9.75 -7.05
N ALA A 178 -42.59 -9.20 -5.89
CA ALA A 178 -42.04 -9.98 -4.80
C ALA A 178 -42.95 -9.92 -3.56
N LYS A 179 -43.19 -11.08 -2.96
CA LYS A 179 -43.76 -11.24 -1.62
C LYS A 179 -42.71 -11.88 -0.73
N TYR A 180 -42.14 -11.09 0.17
CA TYR A 180 -40.99 -11.50 0.98
C TYR A 180 -41.11 -10.93 2.39
N ARG A 181 -40.44 -11.59 3.34
CA ARG A 181 -40.22 -11.04 4.67
C ARG A 181 -39.15 -9.96 4.59
N GLU A 182 -39.37 -8.82 5.24
CA GLU A 182 -38.35 -7.78 5.34
C GLU A 182 -37.08 -8.35 5.98
N VAL A 183 -35.95 -8.13 5.31
CA VAL A 183 -34.65 -8.65 5.72
C VAL A 183 -33.88 -7.52 6.34
N GLU A 184 -33.53 -7.67 7.61
CA GLU A 184 -32.67 -6.72 8.30
C GLU A 184 -31.20 -7.09 8.11
N ALA A 185 -30.40 -6.12 7.67
CA ALA A 185 -28.95 -6.22 7.66
C ALA A 185 -28.36 -5.24 8.70
N SER A 186 -27.58 -5.76 9.64
CA SER A 186 -26.81 -4.90 10.55
C SER A 186 -25.42 -4.60 9.99
N VAL A 187 -24.92 -3.39 10.25
CA VAL A 187 -23.55 -2.95 9.94
C VAL A 187 -23.04 -2.21 11.17
N THR A 188 -21.83 -2.53 11.63
CA THR A 188 -21.24 -1.85 12.79
C THR A 188 -20.67 -0.49 12.40
N MET A 189 -20.50 0.43 13.38
CA MET A 189 -19.84 1.70 13.11
C MET A 189 -18.40 1.54 12.65
N ASP A 190 -17.67 0.55 13.19
CA ASP A 190 -16.31 0.26 12.74
C ASP A 190 -16.24 -0.14 11.26
N GLN A 191 -17.21 -0.92 10.77
CA GLN A 191 -17.32 -1.28 9.36
C GLN A 191 -17.66 -0.07 8.48
N ILE A 192 -18.50 0.83 8.98
CA ILE A 192 -18.85 2.07 8.28
C ILE A 192 -17.62 2.97 8.20
N ASP A 193 -16.92 3.19 9.30
CA ASP A 193 -15.73 4.05 9.33
C ASP A 193 -14.61 3.43 8.50
N GLU A 194 -14.38 2.12 8.55
CA GLU A 194 -13.47 1.45 7.62
C GLU A 194 -13.83 1.73 6.16
N ALA A 195 -15.11 1.62 5.80
CA ALA A 195 -15.56 1.85 4.44
C ALA A 195 -15.48 3.33 4.03
N VAL A 196 -15.71 4.28 4.96
CA VAL A 196 -15.49 5.72 4.75
C VAL A 196 -14.02 5.98 4.48
N PHE A 197 -13.12 5.43 5.29
CA PHE A 197 -11.67 5.54 5.01
C PHE A 197 -11.31 4.82 3.70
N ASN A 198 -12.00 3.75 3.32
CA ASN A 198 -11.75 3.13 2.01
C ASN A 198 -12.15 4.01 0.81
N LEU A 199 -12.95 5.08 0.99
CA LEU A 199 -13.26 6.05 -0.06
C LEU A 199 -12.04 6.86 -0.52
N THR A 200 -11.03 7.01 0.33
CA THR A 200 -9.80 7.76 0.03
C THR A 200 -8.80 7.00 -0.81
N TYR A 201 -8.85 5.66 -0.85
CA TYR A 201 -8.10 4.91 -1.87
C TYR A 201 -8.58 5.26 -3.28
N LYS A 202 -9.74 5.91 -3.40
CA LYS A 202 -10.29 6.46 -4.63
C LYS A 202 -10.19 7.99 -4.62
N ASP A 203 -9.03 8.53 -4.25
CA ASP A 203 -8.39 9.81 -4.59
C ASP A 203 -9.14 11.14 -4.38
N ALA A 204 -10.47 11.15 -4.37
CA ALA A 204 -11.25 12.37 -4.47
C ALA A 204 -12.02 12.73 -3.19
N PHE A 205 -12.07 11.81 -2.23
CA PHE A 205 -12.49 12.10 -0.85
C PHE A 205 -11.29 12.37 0.07
N ALA A 206 -10.09 12.00 -0.38
CA ALA A 206 -8.84 12.22 0.35
C ALA A 206 -8.66 13.68 0.82
N PRO A 207 -9.02 14.73 0.06
CA PRO A 207 -8.79 16.09 0.52
C PRO A 207 -9.44 16.44 1.86
N TYR A 208 -10.66 15.98 2.09
CA TYR A 208 -11.33 16.22 3.36
C TYR A 208 -10.92 15.21 4.43
N LEU A 209 -10.84 13.92 4.09
CA LEU A 209 -10.50 12.87 5.05
C LEU A 209 -9.04 12.96 5.54
N ASN A 210 -8.14 13.54 4.75
CA ASN A 210 -6.78 13.88 5.19
C ASN A 210 -6.77 15.01 6.23
N LEU A 211 -7.67 15.99 6.15
CA LEU A 211 -7.81 17.02 7.19
C LEU A 211 -8.32 16.42 8.51
N ILE A 212 -9.30 15.51 8.44
CA ILE A 212 -9.76 14.77 9.62
C ILE A 212 -8.61 13.96 10.23
N THR A 213 -7.89 13.21 9.38
CA THR A 213 -6.74 12.41 9.80
C THR A 213 -5.67 13.28 10.46
N ALA A 214 -5.34 14.43 9.85
CA ALA A 214 -4.36 15.36 10.38
C ALA A 214 -4.81 15.98 11.71
N LYS A 215 -6.09 16.37 11.83
CA LYS A 215 -6.66 16.86 13.08
C LYS A 215 -6.52 15.83 14.19
N VAL A 216 -6.99 14.61 13.94
CA VAL A 216 -6.97 13.50 14.90
C VAL A 216 -5.54 13.15 15.31
N ALA A 217 -4.63 13.05 14.35
CA ALA A 217 -3.23 12.76 14.64
C ALA A 217 -2.56 13.86 15.47
N THR A 218 -2.86 15.14 15.20
CA THR A 218 -2.35 16.27 15.99
C THR A 218 -2.95 16.31 17.41
N GLU A 219 -4.25 16.07 17.56
CA GLU A 219 -4.91 16.13 18.88
C GLU A 219 -4.54 14.95 19.80
N ASN A 220 -3.99 13.88 19.24
CA ASN A 220 -3.67 12.65 19.99
C ASN A 220 -2.17 12.27 19.91
N ASP A 221 -1.30 13.22 19.53
CA ASP A 221 0.15 13.02 19.44
C ASP A 221 0.58 11.77 18.66
N LEU A 222 -0.13 11.47 17.55
CA LEU A 222 0.14 10.30 16.70
C LEU A 222 1.24 10.55 15.66
N TRP A 223 1.79 11.76 15.64
CA TRP A 223 2.93 12.10 14.80
C TRP A 223 4.22 11.47 15.32
N LEU A 224 5.23 11.40 14.47
CA LEU A 224 6.53 10.93 14.91
C LEU A 224 7.14 11.94 15.90
N PRO A 225 7.82 11.44 16.96
CA PRO A 225 8.66 12.26 17.81
C PRO A 225 9.68 13.07 17.00
N LYS A 226 9.92 14.32 17.41
CA LYS A 226 10.76 15.28 16.69
C LYS A 226 12.19 14.77 16.47
N ASP A 227 12.75 14.05 17.42
CA ASP A 227 14.09 13.45 17.33
C ASP A 227 14.17 12.36 16.25
N ILE A 228 13.11 11.57 16.06
CA ILE A 228 13.02 10.61 14.95
C ILE A 228 12.99 11.35 13.61
N GLU A 229 12.25 12.46 13.52
CA GLU A 229 12.18 13.28 12.30
C GLU A 229 13.52 13.91 11.96
N GLU A 230 14.20 14.53 12.94
CA GLU A 230 15.53 15.11 12.76
C GLU A 230 16.57 14.05 12.35
N ASN A 231 16.50 12.85 12.94
CA ASN A 231 17.34 11.72 12.56
C ASN A 231 17.06 11.24 11.12
N PHE A 232 15.79 11.23 10.69
CA PHE A 232 15.42 10.92 9.33
C PHE A 232 15.90 11.98 8.33
N GLU A 233 15.76 13.27 8.64
CA GLU A 233 16.26 14.36 7.79
C GLU A 233 17.77 14.26 7.56
N LYS A 234 18.53 13.99 8.63
CA LYS A 234 19.96 13.73 8.54
C LYS A 234 20.25 12.50 7.67
N PHE A 235 19.53 11.41 7.91
CA PHE A 235 19.68 10.18 7.13
C PHE A 235 19.38 10.41 5.64
N SER A 236 18.30 11.12 5.32
CA SER A 236 17.93 11.51 3.95
C SER A 236 19.04 12.31 3.27
N LYS A 237 19.64 13.28 3.99
CA LYS A 237 20.78 14.04 3.50
C LYS A 237 21.99 13.15 3.20
N ASP A 238 22.30 12.21 4.08
CA ASP A 238 23.40 11.25 3.89
C ASP A 238 23.15 10.35 2.68
N LEU A 239 21.90 9.91 2.49
CA LEU A 239 21.46 9.10 1.36
C LEU A 239 21.59 9.85 0.03
N LYS A 240 21.07 11.09 -0.06
CA LYS A 240 21.25 11.95 -1.24
C LYS A 240 22.73 12.19 -1.53
N SER A 241 23.53 12.45 -0.50
CA SER A 241 24.97 12.69 -0.62
C SER A 241 25.74 11.46 -1.16
N GLU A 242 25.39 10.25 -0.71
CA GLU A 242 25.97 9.02 -1.25
C GLU A 242 25.52 8.74 -2.68
N THR A 243 24.27 9.03 -3.03
CA THR A 243 23.78 8.93 -4.42
C THR A 243 24.52 9.91 -5.33
N VAL A 244 24.65 11.18 -4.94
CA VAL A 244 25.44 12.19 -5.66
C VAL A 244 26.88 11.73 -5.83
N ARG A 245 27.53 11.26 -4.75
CA ARG A 245 28.90 10.73 -4.81
C ARG A 245 29.00 9.55 -5.78
N THR A 246 28.00 8.69 -5.81
CA THR A 246 27.92 7.53 -6.71
C THR A 246 27.83 7.98 -8.17
N ILE A 247 26.97 8.97 -8.48
CA ILE A 247 26.84 9.58 -9.81
C ILE A 247 28.13 10.26 -10.25
N MET A 248 28.74 11.09 -9.39
CA MET A 248 29.92 11.89 -9.73
C MET A 248 31.15 11.03 -10.08
N ARG A 249 31.23 9.81 -9.56
CA ARG A 249 32.30 8.84 -9.88
C ARG A 249 32.18 8.20 -11.26
N GLN A 250 31.02 8.32 -11.93
CA GLN A 250 30.77 7.65 -13.20
C GLN A 250 31.42 8.38 -14.37
N LYS A 251 32.57 7.87 -14.83
CA LYS A 251 33.31 8.46 -15.96
C LYS A 251 32.59 8.37 -17.30
N TRP A 252 31.64 7.44 -17.43
CA TRP A 252 30.86 7.24 -18.66
C TRP A 252 29.77 8.31 -18.85
N ILE A 253 29.46 9.09 -17.82
CA ILE A 253 28.53 10.22 -17.91
C ILE A 253 29.33 11.50 -18.25
N PRO A 254 28.96 12.26 -19.31
CA PRO A 254 29.56 13.57 -19.60
C PRO A 254 29.57 14.49 -18.38
N SER A 255 30.61 15.30 -18.19
CA SER A 255 30.80 16.09 -16.96
C SER A 255 29.61 16.99 -16.62
N GLU A 256 29.09 17.71 -17.62
CA GLU A 256 27.94 18.61 -17.43
C GLU A 256 26.67 17.85 -17.06
N THR A 257 26.34 16.79 -17.80
CA THR A 257 25.21 15.90 -17.48
C THR A 257 25.34 15.30 -16.09
N ARG A 258 26.55 14.88 -15.70
CA ARG A 258 26.82 14.29 -14.38
C ARG A 258 26.55 15.29 -13.25
N LYS A 259 26.97 16.54 -13.44
CA LYS A 259 26.70 17.64 -12.50
C LYS A 259 25.21 17.96 -12.43
N HIS A 260 24.54 18.12 -13.57
CA HIS A 260 23.11 18.43 -13.60
C HIS A 260 22.25 17.33 -12.94
N VAL A 261 22.53 16.06 -13.26
CA VAL A 261 21.86 14.93 -12.61
C VAL A 261 22.14 14.90 -11.11
N ALA A 262 23.40 15.12 -10.69
CA ALA A 262 23.74 15.20 -9.27
C ALA A 262 23.01 16.34 -8.53
N ASP A 263 22.95 17.53 -9.12
CA ASP A 263 22.25 18.69 -8.57
C ASP A 263 20.75 18.39 -8.40
N SER A 264 20.14 17.70 -9.38
CA SER A 264 18.73 17.29 -9.28
C SER A 264 18.47 16.37 -8.09
N ILE A 265 19.37 15.41 -7.81
CA ILE A 265 19.26 14.50 -6.65
C ILE A 265 19.48 15.26 -5.35
N GLN A 266 20.47 16.14 -5.30
CA GLN A 266 20.79 16.93 -4.11
C GLN A 266 19.60 17.80 -3.67
N ASN A 267 18.86 18.32 -4.64
CA ASN A 267 17.73 19.22 -4.44
C ASN A 267 16.39 18.52 -4.16
N ILE A 268 16.35 17.17 -4.16
CA ILE A 268 15.12 16.45 -3.79
C ILE A 268 14.71 16.83 -2.36
N ASN A 269 13.52 17.38 -2.21
CA ASN A 269 12.83 17.56 -0.95
C ASN A 269 12.31 16.20 -0.44
N THR A 270 12.53 15.90 0.83
CA THR A 270 12.10 14.61 1.42
C THR A 270 11.22 14.87 2.63
N ILE A 271 9.99 14.40 2.58
CA ILE A 271 8.98 14.60 3.63
C ILE A 271 8.72 13.25 4.31
N LEU A 272 8.94 13.19 5.62
CA LEU A 272 8.54 12.06 6.44
C LEU A 272 7.20 12.35 7.12
N SER A 273 6.26 11.41 6.98
CA SER A 273 4.93 11.47 7.57
C SER A 273 4.10 12.65 7.03
N PHE A 274 4.32 13.86 7.52
CA PHE A 274 3.48 15.00 7.17
C PHE A 274 4.22 16.34 7.35
N PRO A 275 4.10 17.34 6.45
CA PRO A 275 4.79 18.61 6.62
C PRO A 275 4.46 19.30 7.96
N GLN A 276 5.45 19.84 8.67
CA GLN A 276 5.22 20.47 9.97
C GLN A 276 4.24 21.65 9.88
N SER A 277 4.29 22.41 8.78
CA SER A 277 3.33 23.49 8.49
C SER A 277 1.88 22.99 8.43
N ALA A 278 1.68 21.76 7.95
CA ALA A 278 0.37 21.15 7.82
C ALA A 278 -0.15 20.55 9.15
N ARG A 279 0.68 20.48 10.21
CA ARG A 279 0.29 20.00 11.55
C ARG A 279 -0.33 21.08 12.45
N ASN A 280 -0.38 22.33 12.00
CA ASN A 280 -0.94 23.42 12.80
C ASN A 280 -2.46 23.24 12.99
N LEU A 281 -2.88 22.92 14.21
CA LEU A 281 -4.28 22.61 14.53
C LEU A 281 -5.24 23.75 14.19
N THR A 282 -4.81 25.01 14.35
CA THR A 282 -5.61 26.18 13.98
C THR A 282 -5.85 26.24 12.48
N ASN A 283 -4.81 26.04 11.67
CA ASN A 283 -4.93 26.01 10.21
C ASN A 283 -5.75 24.81 9.73
N ILE A 284 -5.56 23.62 10.34
CA ILE A 284 -6.38 22.44 10.04
C ILE A 284 -7.86 22.74 10.28
N LYS A 285 -8.21 23.31 11.44
CA LYS A 285 -9.60 23.67 11.75
C LYS A 285 -10.16 24.69 10.77
N LYS A 286 -9.37 25.72 10.39
CA LYS A 286 -9.77 26.70 9.36
C LYS A 286 -10.04 26.03 8.00
N ALA A 287 -9.15 25.14 7.57
CA ALA A 287 -9.32 24.38 6.34
C ALA A 287 -10.59 23.51 6.40
N MET A 288 -10.81 22.77 7.50
CA MET A 288 -12.02 21.97 7.67
C MET A 288 -13.29 22.82 7.61
N SER A 289 -13.32 23.97 8.29
CA SER A 289 -14.45 24.92 8.22
C SER A 289 -14.71 25.40 6.80
N PHE A 290 -13.67 25.69 6.01
CA PHE A 290 -13.82 26.03 4.60
C PHE A 290 -14.51 24.92 3.81
N TYR A 291 -14.09 23.66 3.97
CA TYR A 291 -14.72 22.53 3.29
C TYR A 291 -16.17 22.31 3.73
N THR A 292 -16.46 22.41 5.03
CA THR A 292 -17.82 22.30 5.57
C THR A 292 -18.73 23.37 4.95
N GLU A 293 -18.30 24.63 4.88
CA GLU A 293 -19.08 25.70 4.24
C GLU A 293 -19.34 25.43 2.75
N GLN A 294 -18.34 24.93 2.02
CA GLN A 294 -18.52 24.56 0.60
C GLN A 294 -19.48 23.36 0.45
N PHE A 295 -19.44 22.41 1.39
CA PHE A 295 -20.30 21.26 1.39
C PHE A 295 -21.76 21.63 1.68
N GLU A 296 -22.02 22.43 2.72
CA GLU A 296 -23.37 22.87 3.13
C GLU A 296 -24.12 23.58 2.00
N LYS A 297 -23.42 24.40 1.19
CA LYS A 297 -23.97 25.04 -0.03
C LYS A 297 -24.52 24.05 -1.05
N ASN A 298 -24.04 22.80 -1.03
CA ASN A 298 -24.42 21.74 -1.96
C ASN A 298 -25.23 20.62 -1.31
N GLU A 299 -25.30 20.56 0.02
CA GLU A 299 -25.88 19.44 0.76
C GLU A 299 -27.34 19.18 0.37
N GLN A 300 -28.17 20.22 0.31
CA GLN A 300 -29.58 20.07 -0.06
C GLN A 300 -29.73 19.44 -1.46
N MET A 301 -28.86 19.82 -2.41
CA MET A 301 -28.85 19.23 -3.74
C MET A 301 -28.37 17.77 -3.69
N LEU A 302 -27.33 17.46 -2.92
CA LEU A 302 -26.85 16.10 -2.75
C LEU A 302 -27.93 15.17 -2.13
N ARG A 303 -28.68 15.66 -1.15
CA ARG A 303 -29.79 14.92 -0.51
C ARG A 303 -31.00 14.73 -1.43
N LYS A 304 -31.27 15.70 -2.31
CA LYS A 304 -32.34 15.59 -3.33
C LYS A 304 -31.98 14.63 -4.46
N VAL A 305 -30.69 14.43 -4.73
CA VAL A 305 -30.22 13.61 -5.83
C VAL A 305 -30.22 12.13 -5.43
N MET A 306 -31.20 11.41 -5.95
CA MET A 306 -31.21 9.97 -6.25
C MET A 306 -31.28 9.00 -5.06
N ASN A 307 -32.10 7.96 -5.28
CA ASN A 307 -32.30 6.83 -4.37
C ASN A 307 -31.06 5.92 -4.23
N GLU A 308 -30.02 6.10 -5.06
CA GLU A 308 -28.88 5.18 -5.13
C GLU A 308 -27.59 5.75 -4.52
N SER A 309 -26.96 5.01 -3.60
CA SER A 309 -25.77 5.43 -2.83
C SER A 309 -24.56 5.79 -3.70
N GLN A 310 -24.33 5.03 -4.77
CA GLN A 310 -23.22 5.27 -5.71
C GLN A 310 -23.33 6.61 -6.44
N GLY A 311 -24.55 6.99 -6.79
CA GLY A 311 -24.82 8.26 -7.44
C GLY A 311 -24.57 9.46 -6.53
N ILE A 312 -24.94 9.35 -5.26
CA ILE A 312 -24.62 10.37 -4.25
C ILE A 312 -23.11 10.47 -4.07
N LEU A 313 -22.40 9.35 -3.84
CA LEU A 313 -20.94 9.32 -3.71
C LEU A 313 -20.24 10.03 -4.88
N LYS A 314 -20.67 9.76 -6.12
CA LYS A 314 -20.09 10.40 -7.32
C LYS A 314 -20.27 11.92 -7.31
N LYS A 315 -21.44 12.43 -6.92
CA LYS A 315 -21.68 13.88 -6.86
C LYS A 315 -20.95 14.53 -5.68
N THR A 316 -20.96 13.88 -4.51
CA THR A 316 -20.23 14.34 -3.32
C THR A 316 -18.73 14.45 -3.60
N ARG A 317 -18.16 13.47 -4.30
CA ARG A 317 -16.79 13.53 -4.84
C ARG A 317 -16.53 14.83 -5.61
N GLY A 318 -17.45 15.22 -6.50
CA GLY A 318 -17.32 16.46 -7.27
C GLY A 318 -17.31 17.71 -6.38
N VAL A 319 -18.13 17.74 -5.34
CA VAL A 319 -18.18 18.84 -4.37
C VAL A 319 -16.87 18.95 -3.58
N ILE A 320 -16.32 17.83 -3.09
CA ILE A 320 -15.05 17.83 -2.32
C ILE A 320 -13.87 18.27 -3.19
N VAL A 321 -13.78 17.79 -4.44
CA VAL A 321 -12.71 18.23 -5.37
C VAL A 321 -12.84 19.72 -5.71
N GLN A 322 -14.06 20.23 -5.90
CA GLN A 322 -14.26 21.67 -6.11
C GLN A 322 -13.87 22.49 -4.87
N ALA A 323 -14.22 22.01 -3.67
CA ALA A 323 -13.80 22.65 -2.42
C ALA A 323 -12.28 22.69 -2.30
N MET A 324 -11.58 21.58 -2.61
CA MET A 324 -10.12 21.53 -2.65
C MET A 324 -9.53 22.58 -3.60
N ASN A 325 -10.02 22.65 -4.84
CA ASN A 325 -9.51 23.61 -5.82
C ASN A 325 -9.73 25.06 -5.37
N ARG A 326 -10.89 25.37 -4.77
CA ARG A 326 -11.17 26.70 -4.21
C ARG A 326 -10.29 27.02 -3.00
N TYR A 327 -10.06 26.04 -2.13
CA TYR A 327 -9.17 26.19 -0.98
C TYR A 327 -7.74 26.48 -1.43
N ARG A 328 -7.22 25.72 -2.39
CA ARG A 328 -5.90 25.98 -3.00
C ARG A 328 -5.83 27.39 -3.60
N ALA A 329 -6.78 27.77 -4.44
CA ALA A 329 -6.80 29.10 -5.04
C ALA A 329 -6.83 30.25 -4.02
N ALA A 330 -7.44 30.04 -2.85
CA ALA A 330 -7.53 31.06 -1.80
C ALA A 330 -6.31 31.12 -0.88
N TYR A 331 -5.65 29.98 -0.62
CA TYR A 331 -4.67 29.87 0.46
C TYR A 331 -3.27 29.42 0.01
N GLU A 332 -3.09 28.78 -1.15
CA GLU A 332 -1.79 28.27 -1.60
C GLU A 332 -0.72 29.36 -1.57
N GLY A 333 0.44 29.06 -0.98
CA GLY A 333 1.52 30.03 -0.75
C GLY A 333 1.38 30.90 0.52
N THR A 334 0.27 30.80 1.25
CA THR A 334 0.10 31.49 2.54
C THR A 334 0.48 30.60 3.72
N LYS A 335 0.74 31.21 4.89
CA LYS A 335 0.97 30.49 6.15
C LYS A 335 -0.25 29.74 6.70
N GLU A 336 -1.44 30.00 6.15
CA GLU A 336 -2.69 29.36 6.57
C GLU A 336 -3.01 28.10 5.76
N TYR A 337 -2.27 27.87 4.67
CA TYR A 337 -2.44 26.71 3.83
C TYR A 337 -1.98 25.44 4.54
N VAL A 338 -2.88 24.46 4.62
CA VAL A 338 -2.58 23.11 5.05
C VAL A 338 -2.20 22.31 3.80
N ASP A 339 -0.89 22.20 3.57
CA ASP A 339 -0.37 21.47 2.43
C ASP A 339 -0.45 19.95 2.66
N ILE A 340 -1.61 19.39 2.32
CA ILE A 340 -1.76 17.96 2.10
C ILE A 340 -1.31 17.73 0.66
N TRP A 341 -0.04 17.39 0.51
CA TRP A 341 0.64 17.29 -0.78
C TRP A 341 -0.17 16.53 -1.84
N THR A 342 -0.17 17.09 -3.06
CA THR A 342 -0.90 16.54 -4.21
C THR A 342 0.09 15.94 -5.21
N VAL A 343 -0.17 14.72 -5.66
CA VAL A 343 0.54 14.05 -6.76
C VAL A 343 -0.39 14.06 -7.98
N ASP A 344 0.03 14.58 -9.12
CA ASP A 344 -0.82 14.64 -10.33
C ASP A 344 -2.23 15.24 -10.09
N ASN A 345 -2.31 16.34 -9.32
CA ASN A 345 -3.57 16.99 -8.89
C ASN A 345 -4.50 16.10 -8.04
N THR A 346 -3.96 15.03 -7.49
CA THR A 346 -4.67 14.05 -6.69
C THR A 346 -4.04 13.95 -5.31
N GLN A 347 -4.86 13.85 -4.27
CA GLN A 347 -4.36 13.58 -2.92
C GLN A 347 -4.59 12.11 -2.60
N TYR A 348 -3.54 11.45 -2.10
CA TYR A 348 -3.66 10.12 -1.52
C TYR A 348 -4.01 10.22 -0.04
N GLY A 349 -4.64 9.18 0.50
CA GLY A 349 -4.93 9.11 1.93
C GLY A 349 -3.65 9.07 2.76
N LEU A 350 -3.58 9.85 3.85
CA LEU A 350 -2.44 9.83 4.81
C LEU A 350 -2.23 8.46 5.49
N TYR A 351 -3.25 7.60 5.44
CA TYR A 351 -3.26 6.26 6.01
C TYR A 351 -2.93 5.17 4.98
N VAL A 352 -2.62 5.56 3.73
CA VAL A 352 -2.12 4.63 2.74
C VAL A 352 -0.68 4.27 3.13
N PHE A 353 -0.43 2.98 3.33
CA PHE A 353 0.91 2.45 3.59
C PHE A 353 1.74 2.48 2.30
N ASN A 354 2.31 3.64 1.98
CA ASN A 354 3.06 3.84 0.75
C ASN A 354 4.12 4.96 0.88
N ALA A 355 4.93 5.10 -0.16
CA ALA A 355 5.72 6.30 -0.42
C ALA A 355 5.58 6.66 -1.91
N VAL A 356 6.06 7.84 -2.30
CA VAL A 356 6.01 8.27 -3.70
C VAL A 356 7.05 9.37 -3.96
N ASN A 357 7.69 9.28 -5.12
CA ASN A 357 8.45 10.33 -5.76
C ASN A 357 7.60 11.06 -6.79
N GLU A 358 7.37 12.35 -6.58
CA GLU A 358 6.78 13.24 -7.58
C GLU A 358 7.77 14.38 -7.84
N TYR A 359 8.45 14.29 -8.98
CA TYR A 359 9.48 15.23 -9.44
C TYR A 359 10.69 15.38 -8.50
N ASP A 360 10.69 16.46 -7.73
CA ASP A 360 11.72 16.87 -6.78
C ASP A 360 11.29 16.61 -5.33
N THR A 361 10.15 15.97 -5.10
CA THR A 361 9.64 15.69 -3.77
C THR A 361 9.41 14.20 -3.57
N VAL A 362 10.00 13.64 -2.52
CA VAL A 362 9.72 12.30 -2.04
C VAL A 362 8.92 12.41 -0.74
N MET A 363 7.79 11.73 -0.68
CA MET A 363 6.98 11.64 0.53
C MET A 363 6.84 10.20 0.99
N ILE A 364 7.08 9.98 2.28
CA ILE A 364 6.78 8.73 2.97
C ILE A 364 5.55 8.99 3.84
N TRP A 365 4.43 8.30 3.57
CA TRP A 365 3.18 8.58 4.25
C TRP A 365 3.21 8.21 5.75
N PRO A 366 2.34 8.82 6.59
CA PRO A 366 2.27 8.53 8.01
C PRO A 366 2.07 7.05 8.32
N ALA A 367 1.17 6.36 7.59
CA ALA A 367 0.95 4.92 7.80
C ALA A 367 2.21 4.07 7.60
N LEU A 368 3.07 4.42 6.64
CA LEU A 368 4.33 3.73 6.40
C LEU A 368 5.39 4.06 7.47
N SER A 369 5.34 5.24 8.09
CA SER A 369 6.38 5.66 9.04
C SER A 369 6.00 5.46 10.51
N TYR A 370 4.73 5.20 10.81
CA TYR A 370 4.19 5.08 12.16
C TYR A 370 4.89 4.04 13.05
N TYR A 371 5.38 2.94 12.47
CA TYR A 371 6.05 1.89 13.24
C TYR A 371 7.48 2.26 13.68
N ILE A 372 8.09 3.31 13.13
CA ILE A 372 9.46 3.72 13.46
C ILE A 372 9.60 4.08 14.94
N ASN A 373 8.51 4.53 15.58
CA ASN A 373 8.46 4.83 17.02
C ASN A 373 8.29 3.57 17.90
N LYS A 374 8.31 2.37 17.32
CA LYS A 374 8.27 1.12 18.09
C LYS A 374 9.68 0.66 18.41
N ASN A 375 9.84 -0.05 19.52
CA ASN A 375 11.11 -0.64 19.92
C ASN A 375 11.45 -1.82 19.00
N MET A 376 12.10 -1.55 17.87
CA MET A 376 12.54 -2.55 16.88
C MET A 376 14.05 -2.46 16.67
N PRO A 377 14.71 -3.55 16.22
CA PRO A 377 16.11 -3.54 15.88
C PRO A 377 16.41 -2.43 14.89
N THR A 378 17.52 -1.73 15.10
CA THR A 378 17.85 -0.57 14.27
C THR A 378 18.01 -0.96 12.80
N GLY A 379 18.63 -2.13 12.54
CA GLY A 379 18.71 -2.72 11.21
C GLY A 379 17.34 -2.91 10.57
N PHE A 380 16.31 -3.29 11.34
CA PHE A 380 14.96 -3.52 10.82
C PHE A 380 14.30 -2.21 10.36
N ILE A 381 14.29 -1.20 11.25
CA ILE A 381 13.73 0.13 10.98
C ILE A 381 14.38 0.73 9.73
N TYR A 382 15.71 0.77 9.72
CA TYR A 382 16.46 1.35 8.61
C TYR A 382 16.44 0.47 7.36
N GLY A 383 16.31 -0.85 7.49
CA GLY A 383 16.07 -1.75 6.36
C GLY A 383 14.86 -1.31 5.54
N GLN A 384 13.76 -1.06 6.22
CA GLN A 384 12.51 -0.68 5.57
C GLN A 384 12.50 0.79 5.12
N ILE A 385 12.75 1.73 6.03
CA ILE A 385 12.60 3.16 5.71
C ILE A 385 13.71 3.64 4.76
N ALA A 386 14.94 3.14 4.90
CA ALA A 386 16.03 3.55 4.01
C ALA A 386 15.86 2.97 2.61
N GLN A 387 15.46 1.70 2.49
CA GLN A 387 15.18 1.11 1.19
C GLN A 387 14.05 1.87 0.51
N THR A 388 12.97 2.17 1.22
CA THR A 388 11.83 2.91 0.65
C THR A 388 12.26 4.30 0.19
N LEU A 389 12.92 5.07 1.06
CA LEU A 389 13.41 6.40 0.69
C LEU A 389 14.37 6.35 -0.51
N ALA A 390 15.29 5.38 -0.53
CA ALA A 390 16.22 5.22 -1.64
C ALA A 390 15.53 4.81 -2.92
N HIS A 391 14.56 3.88 -2.86
CA HIS A 391 13.73 3.51 -3.99
C HIS A 391 13.05 4.74 -4.60
N GLU A 392 12.41 5.57 -3.78
CA GLU A 392 11.78 6.81 -4.24
C GLU A 392 12.79 7.82 -4.79
N ILE A 393 13.97 8.02 -4.17
CA ILE A 393 15.01 8.89 -4.74
C ILE A 393 15.48 8.37 -6.11
N PHE A 394 15.55 7.05 -6.30
CA PHE A 394 15.98 6.44 -7.55
C PHE A 394 14.93 6.51 -8.65
N HIS A 395 13.65 6.75 -8.33
CA HIS A 395 12.69 7.19 -9.34
C HIS A 395 13.12 8.48 -10.01
N SER A 396 13.89 9.37 -9.37
CA SER A 396 14.49 10.54 -10.03
C SER A 396 15.61 10.20 -11.02
N LEU A 397 16.02 8.92 -11.14
CA LEU A 397 17.03 8.41 -12.09
C LEU A 397 16.49 7.38 -13.09
N ASP A 398 15.26 6.90 -12.92
CA ASP A 398 14.66 5.90 -13.81
C ASP A 398 14.44 6.40 -15.26
N SER A 399 14.14 5.47 -16.17
CA SER A 399 13.98 5.74 -17.60
C SER A 399 12.64 6.39 -17.98
N LYS A 400 11.80 6.79 -17.02
CA LYS A 400 10.50 7.41 -17.32
C LYS A 400 10.73 8.80 -17.92
N ILE A 401 10.48 8.92 -19.22
CA ILE A 401 10.44 10.22 -19.88
C ILE A 401 9.22 10.98 -19.35
N ILE A 402 9.48 12.01 -18.55
CA ILE A 402 8.48 12.99 -18.16
C ILE A 402 8.65 14.18 -19.10
N ASN A 403 7.73 14.32 -20.06
CA ASN A 403 7.64 15.44 -20.98
C ASN A 403 6.48 16.36 -20.60
N ARG A 404 6.50 16.89 -19.36
CA ARG A 404 5.61 18.00 -18.99
C ARG A 404 6.34 19.30 -19.25
N ALA A 405 5.66 20.28 -19.86
CA ALA A 405 6.25 21.56 -20.23
C ALA A 405 6.94 22.27 -19.04
N SER A 406 6.48 22.02 -17.81
CA SER A 406 6.99 22.58 -16.57
C SER A 406 8.05 21.75 -15.85
N VAL A 407 8.26 20.47 -16.20
CA VAL A 407 9.23 19.60 -15.49
C VAL A 407 9.93 18.67 -16.47
N LYS A 408 11.20 18.98 -16.76
CA LYS A 408 12.13 18.03 -17.39
C LYS A 408 12.96 17.38 -16.29
N LYS A 409 12.85 16.06 -16.19
CA LYS A 409 13.68 15.26 -15.28
C LYS A 409 15.13 15.25 -15.77
N ALA A 410 16.09 15.60 -14.92
CA ALA A 410 17.51 15.62 -15.31
C ALA A 410 18.00 14.25 -15.80
N ALA A 411 17.43 13.15 -15.30
CA ALA A 411 17.73 11.79 -15.76
C ALA A 411 17.42 11.55 -17.25
N ASN A 412 16.57 12.38 -17.89
CA ASN A 412 16.34 12.28 -19.34
C ASN A 412 17.64 12.48 -20.14
N GLU A 413 18.65 13.18 -19.60
CA GLU A 413 19.96 13.34 -20.25
C GLU A 413 20.82 12.06 -20.22
N LEU A 414 20.46 11.07 -19.40
CA LEU A 414 21.13 9.77 -19.37
C LEU A 414 20.64 8.84 -20.48
N ILE A 415 19.44 9.09 -21.01
CA ILE A 415 18.81 8.27 -22.06
C ILE A 415 19.62 8.40 -23.36
N GLY A 416 19.92 7.27 -24.00
CA GLY A 416 20.76 7.22 -25.19
C GLY A 416 22.25 7.09 -24.90
N LEU A 417 22.68 7.21 -23.64
CA LEU A 417 24.04 6.84 -23.25
C LEU A 417 24.11 5.31 -23.20
N ALA A 418 25.02 4.71 -23.99
CA ALA A 418 25.12 3.26 -24.15
C ALA A 418 25.10 2.47 -22.82
N ARG A 419 25.86 2.93 -21.81
CA ARG A 419 25.91 2.27 -20.49
C ARG A 419 24.57 2.33 -19.73
N TYR A 420 23.82 3.41 -19.88
CA TYR A 420 22.50 3.57 -19.27
C TYR A 420 21.49 2.63 -19.93
N ASP A 421 21.43 2.66 -21.26
CA ASP A 421 20.52 1.82 -22.05
C ASP A 421 20.82 0.32 -21.86
N ASP A 422 22.10 -0.07 -21.88
CA ASP A 422 22.56 -1.44 -21.60
C ASP A 422 22.13 -1.92 -20.20
N THR A 423 22.12 -1.01 -19.23
CA THR A 423 21.73 -1.33 -17.86
C THR A 423 20.23 -1.56 -17.75
N PHE A 424 19.41 -0.70 -18.37
CA PHE A 424 17.96 -0.91 -18.40
C PHE A 424 17.56 -2.14 -19.21
N GLN A 425 18.31 -2.47 -20.27
CA GLN A 425 18.16 -3.73 -20.98
C GLN A 425 18.53 -4.92 -20.08
N CYS A 426 19.59 -4.82 -19.27
CA CYS A 426 19.90 -5.85 -18.28
C CYS A 426 18.73 -6.07 -17.30
N TYR A 427 18.16 -5.00 -16.73
CA TYR A 427 17.02 -5.12 -15.82
C TYR A 427 15.79 -5.70 -16.52
N LYS A 428 15.54 -5.34 -17.78
CA LYS A 428 14.51 -5.97 -18.61
C LYS A 428 14.72 -7.49 -18.70
N ASP A 429 15.88 -7.92 -19.21
CA ASP A 429 16.22 -9.34 -19.36
C ASP A 429 16.14 -10.11 -18.02
N TYR A 430 16.59 -9.46 -16.94
CA TYR A 430 16.61 -10.05 -15.61
C TYR A 430 15.20 -10.29 -15.08
N TYR A 431 14.33 -9.28 -15.10
CA TYR A 431 12.97 -9.42 -14.58
C TYR A 431 12.05 -10.26 -15.48
N GLU A 432 12.28 -10.25 -16.80
CA GLU A 432 11.59 -11.16 -17.72
C GLU A 432 11.87 -12.62 -17.44
N SER A 433 13.06 -12.96 -16.95
CA SER A 433 13.41 -14.35 -16.66
C SER A 433 12.53 -15.01 -15.58
N PHE A 434 11.72 -14.23 -14.86
CA PHE A 434 10.73 -14.73 -13.90
C PHE A 434 9.35 -14.85 -14.54
N THR A 435 8.86 -16.08 -14.71
CA THR A 435 7.53 -16.34 -15.26
C THR A 435 6.49 -16.63 -14.19
N VAL A 436 5.21 -16.57 -14.57
CA VAL A 436 4.07 -17.14 -13.85
C VAL A 436 3.23 -17.97 -14.83
N ALA A 437 2.71 -19.11 -14.40
CA ALA A 437 1.81 -19.91 -15.23
C ALA A 437 0.44 -19.22 -15.33
N ALA A 438 -0.05 -19.03 -16.54
CA ALA A 438 -1.41 -18.61 -16.79
C ALA A 438 -2.39 -19.78 -16.55
N PRO A 439 -3.71 -19.52 -16.40
CA PRO A 439 -4.70 -20.58 -16.19
C PRO A 439 -4.74 -21.65 -17.30
N ASN A 440 -4.33 -21.30 -18.53
CA ASN A 440 -4.23 -22.22 -19.67
C ASN A 440 -2.86 -22.95 -19.74
N GLY A 441 -1.99 -22.80 -18.74
CA GLY A 441 -0.66 -23.41 -18.67
C GLY A 441 0.46 -22.65 -19.39
N THR A 442 0.19 -21.54 -20.09
CA THR A 442 1.25 -20.77 -20.76
C THR A 442 2.01 -19.87 -19.79
N SER A 443 3.32 -19.71 -19.98
CA SER A 443 4.11 -18.78 -19.18
C SER A 443 3.83 -17.31 -19.55
N LEU A 444 3.51 -16.50 -18.55
CA LEU A 444 3.50 -15.04 -18.65
C LEU A 444 4.82 -14.49 -18.10
N TYR A 445 5.51 -13.71 -18.93
CA TYR A 445 6.76 -13.02 -18.59
C TYR A 445 6.46 -11.62 -18.05
N GLN A 446 7.32 -11.08 -17.19
CA GLN A 446 7.19 -9.72 -16.68
C GLN A 446 7.79 -8.67 -17.65
N ASP A 447 7.50 -8.77 -18.96
CA ASP A 447 7.96 -7.79 -19.97
C ASP A 447 7.11 -6.52 -19.90
N LYS A 448 7.39 -5.68 -18.91
CA LYS A 448 6.83 -4.34 -18.81
C LYS A 448 7.90 -3.34 -18.49
N GLU A 449 7.79 -2.18 -19.14
CA GLU A 449 8.66 -1.04 -18.83
C GLU A 449 8.56 -0.62 -17.36
N SER A 450 7.38 -0.65 -16.76
CA SER A 450 7.23 -0.32 -15.34
C SER A 450 8.04 -1.26 -14.46
N VAL A 451 7.98 -2.59 -14.71
CA VAL A 451 8.63 -3.60 -13.86
C VAL A 451 10.14 -3.41 -13.84
N ARG A 452 10.77 -3.15 -15.00
CA ARG A 452 12.22 -2.89 -15.06
C ARG A 452 12.62 -1.59 -14.34
N ARG A 453 11.77 -0.54 -14.35
CA ARG A 453 12.05 0.72 -13.63
C ARG A 453 11.93 0.52 -12.13
N GLU A 454 10.85 -0.09 -11.67
CA GLU A 454 10.66 -0.41 -10.24
C GLU A 454 11.79 -1.30 -9.72
N GLY A 455 12.17 -2.32 -10.51
CA GLY A 455 13.28 -3.21 -10.18
C GLY A 455 14.65 -2.52 -10.18
N PHE A 456 14.87 -1.51 -11.03
CA PHE A 456 16.05 -0.65 -10.98
C PHE A 456 16.09 0.16 -9.68
N CYS A 457 14.97 0.79 -9.30
CA CYS A 457 14.86 1.56 -8.06
C CYS A 457 15.09 0.70 -6.82
N ASP A 458 14.52 -0.51 -6.79
CA ASP A 458 14.73 -1.50 -5.71
C ASP A 458 16.21 -1.84 -5.52
N VAL A 459 16.89 -2.18 -6.61
CA VAL A 459 18.26 -2.69 -6.56
C VAL A 459 19.27 -1.58 -6.32
N GLU A 460 19.27 -0.53 -7.13
CA GLU A 460 20.28 0.53 -7.00
C GLU A 460 20.04 1.39 -5.75
N GLY A 461 18.77 1.66 -5.41
CA GLY A 461 18.39 2.35 -4.18
C GLY A 461 18.91 1.60 -2.95
N ALA A 462 18.68 0.29 -2.89
CA ALA A 462 19.15 -0.51 -1.76
C ALA A 462 20.67 -0.59 -1.63
N ARG A 463 21.43 -0.59 -2.74
CA ARG A 463 22.91 -0.53 -2.67
C ARG A 463 23.37 0.73 -1.96
N VAL A 464 22.75 1.88 -2.26
CA VAL A 464 23.07 3.15 -1.61
C VAL A 464 22.57 3.13 -0.16
N ALA A 465 21.34 2.70 0.07
CA ALA A 465 20.75 2.59 1.41
C ALA A 465 21.62 1.72 2.34
N PHE A 466 22.00 0.51 1.92
CA PHE A 466 22.85 -0.37 2.71
C PHE A 466 24.18 0.30 3.08
N ARG A 467 24.87 0.92 2.11
CA ARG A 467 26.13 1.62 2.38
C ARG A 467 25.97 2.74 3.39
N VAL A 468 24.90 3.53 3.29
CA VAL A 468 24.64 4.65 4.21
C VAL A 468 24.26 4.14 5.58
N VAL A 469 23.33 3.19 5.67
CA VAL A 469 22.91 2.58 6.95
C VAL A 469 24.11 1.98 7.66
N MET A 470 24.90 1.13 6.99
CA MET A 470 26.08 0.53 7.63
C MET A 470 27.11 1.59 8.02
N ALA A 471 27.38 2.59 7.19
CA ALA A 471 28.27 3.68 7.56
C ALA A 471 27.76 4.46 8.78
N THR A 472 26.45 4.69 8.90
CA THR A 472 25.83 5.43 10.01
C THR A 472 25.79 4.61 11.30
N LEU A 473 25.34 3.35 11.22
CA LEU A 473 25.25 2.43 12.37
C LEU A 473 26.62 2.14 12.99
N PHE A 474 27.64 1.90 12.17
CA PHE A 474 28.96 1.53 12.69
C PHE A 474 29.82 2.73 13.13
N ARG A 475 29.48 3.96 12.73
CA ARG A 475 30.26 5.16 13.09
C ARG A 475 29.72 5.93 14.28
N SER A 476 28.42 5.89 14.55
CA SER A 476 27.82 6.71 15.60
C SER A 476 27.94 6.07 16.98
N PRO A 477 28.59 6.72 17.97
CA PRO A 477 28.60 6.25 19.36
C PRO A 477 27.20 6.10 19.96
N VAL A 478 26.24 6.91 19.50
CA VAL A 478 24.82 6.88 19.93
C VAL A 478 24.13 5.59 19.46
N PHE A 479 24.45 5.12 18.25
CA PHE A 479 23.95 3.84 17.76
C PHE A 479 24.71 2.65 18.36
N LYS A 480 25.98 2.83 18.74
CA LYS A 480 26.73 1.82 19.49
C LYS A 480 26.14 1.50 20.85
N SER A 481 25.54 2.47 21.57
CA SER A 481 24.83 2.15 22.82
C SER A 481 23.51 1.41 22.59
N ALA A 482 22.81 1.67 21.48
CA ALA A 482 21.62 0.89 21.09
C ALA A 482 21.99 -0.54 20.62
N LEU A 483 23.14 -0.70 19.98
CA LEU A 483 23.72 -2.00 19.57
C LEU A 483 23.99 -2.95 20.75
N TYR A 484 24.12 -2.45 21.98
CA TYR A 484 24.35 -3.28 23.18
C TYR A 484 23.07 -3.90 23.77
N HIS A 485 21.89 -3.54 23.26
CA HIS A 485 20.61 -4.04 23.78
C HIS A 485 19.92 -5.11 22.93
N ASP A 486 20.38 -5.39 21.70
CA ASP A 486 19.81 -6.44 20.87
C ASP A 486 20.47 -7.80 21.18
N LYS A 487 20.02 -8.47 22.25
CA LYS A 487 19.95 -9.94 22.20
C LYS A 487 18.91 -10.23 21.11
N SER A 488 19.29 -10.26 19.85
CA SER A 488 18.40 -10.65 18.75
C SER A 488 19.01 -11.85 18.04
N SER A 489 18.17 -12.70 17.46
CA SER A 489 18.60 -13.85 16.66
C SER A 489 19.28 -13.46 15.34
N PHE A 490 19.17 -12.20 14.92
CA PHE A 490 19.77 -11.67 13.69
C PHE A 490 20.68 -10.47 13.95
N SER A 491 21.73 -10.32 13.14
CA SER A 491 22.58 -9.12 13.13
C SER A 491 21.85 -7.91 12.53
N ASN A 492 22.40 -6.70 12.70
CA ASN A 492 21.80 -5.51 12.08
C ASN A 492 21.83 -5.54 10.54
N GLU A 493 22.84 -6.17 9.93
CA GLU A 493 22.87 -6.42 8.48
C GLU A 493 21.75 -7.36 8.05
N GLN A 494 21.53 -8.44 8.80
CA GLN A 494 20.45 -9.38 8.51
C GLN A 494 19.09 -8.70 8.70
N TRP A 495 18.92 -7.94 9.78
CA TRP A 495 17.71 -7.15 10.03
C TRP A 495 17.46 -6.09 8.95
N PHE A 496 18.49 -5.50 8.35
CA PHE A 496 18.33 -4.60 7.20
C PHE A 496 17.62 -5.29 6.04
N PHE A 497 18.06 -6.50 5.68
CA PHE A 497 17.42 -7.24 4.59
C PHE A 497 16.03 -7.75 4.97
N ILE A 498 15.85 -8.20 6.22
CA ILE A 498 14.55 -8.65 6.72
C ILE A 498 13.55 -7.50 6.69
N GLY A 499 13.89 -6.34 7.26
CA GLY A 499 13.02 -5.15 7.29
C GLY A 499 12.66 -4.64 5.90
N GLY A 500 13.63 -4.59 4.99
CA GLY A 500 13.37 -4.22 3.59
C GLY A 500 12.42 -5.19 2.88
N LEU A 501 12.55 -6.51 3.12
CA LEU A 501 11.65 -7.49 2.51
C LEU A 501 10.25 -7.43 3.11
N MET A 502 10.15 -7.26 4.43
CA MET A 502 8.91 -7.44 5.19
C MET A 502 7.76 -6.56 4.67
N MET A 503 8.06 -5.36 4.15
CA MET A 503 7.05 -4.48 3.54
C MET A 503 6.26 -5.13 2.38
N THR A 504 6.83 -6.14 1.73
CA THR A 504 6.19 -6.88 0.63
C THR A 504 5.45 -8.14 1.05
N CYS A 505 5.58 -8.55 2.32
CA CYS A 505 4.77 -9.63 2.86
C CYS A 505 3.29 -9.23 2.85
N GLY A 506 2.45 -10.20 2.50
CA GLY A 506 1.01 -10.07 2.40
C GLY A 506 0.40 -11.47 2.33
N HIS A 507 -0.90 -11.54 2.19
CA HIS A 507 -1.60 -12.82 2.10
C HIS A 507 -1.07 -13.68 0.95
N GLU A 508 -1.10 -14.99 1.17
CA GLU A 508 -0.84 -15.97 0.12
C GLU A 508 -1.78 -15.71 -1.07
N ARG A 509 -1.20 -15.63 -2.27
CA ARG A 509 -1.94 -15.39 -3.51
C ARG A 509 -2.19 -16.71 -4.21
N SER A 510 -3.41 -16.88 -4.71
CA SER A 510 -3.71 -17.92 -5.67
C SER A 510 -2.90 -17.72 -6.96
N PRO A 511 -2.66 -18.77 -7.75
CA PRO A 511 -2.01 -18.65 -9.06
C PRO A 511 -2.69 -17.63 -9.99
N LEU A 512 -4.03 -17.50 -9.89
CA LEU A 512 -4.79 -16.52 -10.67
C LEU A 512 -4.50 -15.09 -10.21
N GLU A 513 -4.43 -14.83 -8.90
CA GLU A 513 -4.08 -13.51 -8.37
C GLU A 513 -2.65 -13.12 -8.74
N ASP A 514 -1.71 -14.07 -8.67
CA ASP A 514 -0.33 -13.85 -9.11
C ASP A 514 -0.25 -13.56 -10.62
N TYR A 515 -1.05 -14.26 -11.43
CA TYR A 515 -1.19 -13.98 -12.86
C TYR A 515 -1.75 -12.58 -13.11
N VAL A 516 -2.86 -12.21 -12.46
CA VAL A 516 -3.51 -10.89 -12.60
C VAL A 516 -2.57 -9.77 -12.14
N HIS A 517 -1.88 -9.97 -11.01
CA HIS A 517 -0.90 -9.01 -10.51
C HIS A 517 0.27 -8.87 -11.49
N THR A 518 0.80 -9.98 -12.00
CA THR A 518 1.86 -9.93 -13.01
C THR A 518 1.40 -9.21 -14.28
N LYS A 519 0.15 -9.44 -14.71
CA LYS A 519 -0.44 -8.82 -15.90
C LYS A 519 -0.78 -7.35 -15.75
N ASN A 520 -1.17 -6.88 -14.56
CA ASN A 520 -1.69 -5.51 -14.37
C ASN A 520 -0.81 -4.62 -13.47
N GLY A 521 0.05 -5.20 -12.64
CA GLY A 521 0.91 -4.49 -11.70
C GLY A 521 2.04 -3.71 -12.39
N ALA A 522 2.38 -2.56 -11.82
CA ALA A 522 3.54 -1.78 -12.23
C ALA A 522 4.85 -2.36 -11.68
N HIS A 523 4.80 -2.93 -10.48
CA HIS A 523 5.93 -3.53 -9.77
C HIS A 523 6.11 -5.02 -10.12
N PRO A 524 7.33 -5.58 -9.94
CA PRO A 524 7.48 -7.02 -9.86
C PRO A 524 6.61 -7.60 -8.75
N ARG A 525 6.04 -8.78 -8.97
CA ARG A 525 5.21 -9.44 -7.94
C ARG A 525 6.03 -9.67 -6.65
N PRO A 526 5.43 -9.58 -5.45
CA PRO A 526 6.18 -9.62 -4.18
C PRO A 526 7.15 -10.79 -4.02
N THR A 527 6.74 -12.01 -4.41
CA THR A 527 7.56 -13.24 -4.33
C THR A 527 8.84 -13.17 -5.18
N ILE A 528 8.83 -12.35 -6.23
CA ILE A 528 9.98 -12.11 -7.10
C ILE A 528 10.73 -10.86 -6.68
N ARG A 529 10.03 -9.76 -6.39
CA ARG A 529 10.62 -8.43 -6.15
C ARG A 529 11.79 -8.53 -5.17
N MET A 530 11.58 -9.15 -4.02
CA MET A 530 12.59 -9.17 -2.96
C MET A 530 13.65 -10.26 -3.12
N ASN A 531 13.31 -11.41 -3.71
CA ASN A 531 14.30 -12.43 -4.08
C ASN A 531 15.23 -11.92 -5.20
N ALA A 532 14.65 -11.29 -6.23
CA ALA A 532 15.37 -10.69 -7.34
C ALA A 532 16.25 -9.54 -6.85
N TRP A 533 15.76 -8.77 -5.87
CA TRP A 533 16.52 -7.72 -5.20
C TRP A 533 17.78 -8.25 -4.50
N VAL A 534 17.65 -9.24 -3.61
CA VAL A 534 18.82 -9.75 -2.86
C VAL A 534 19.80 -10.54 -3.74
N GLN A 535 19.34 -11.15 -4.84
CA GLN A 535 20.19 -11.74 -5.89
C GLN A 535 21.06 -10.69 -6.63
N GLN A 536 20.83 -9.40 -6.39
CA GLN A 536 21.61 -8.31 -6.97
C GLN A 536 22.52 -7.60 -5.95
N LEU A 537 22.64 -8.13 -4.72
CA LEU A 537 23.44 -7.56 -3.62
C LEU A 537 24.42 -8.59 -3.06
N ASP A 538 25.73 -8.38 -3.24
CA ASP A 538 26.74 -9.26 -2.62
C ASP A 538 26.80 -9.09 -1.10
N GLU A 539 26.35 -7.94 -0.59
CA GLU A 539 26.17 -7.69 0.84
C GLU A 539 25.18 -8.66 1.48
N PHE A 540 24.13 -9.09 0.77
CA PHE A 540 23.18 -10.10 1.25
C PHE A 540 23.86 -11.46 1.40
N THR A 541 24.61 -11.89 0.36
CA THR A 541 25.38 -13.13 0.39
C THR A 541 26.33 -13.17 1.58
N ASN A 542 26.97 -12.05 1.91
CA ASN A 542 27.84 -11.95 3.06
C ASN A 542 27.07 -12.01 4.39
N ALA A 543 25.94 -11.29 4.51
CA ALA A 543 25.15 -11.22 5.73
C ALA A 543 24.52 -12.56 6.14
N PHE A 544 24.13 -13.40 5.17
CA PHE A 544 23.51 -14.71 5.41
C PHE A 544 24.44 -15.90 5.14
N GLY A 545 25.68 -15.66 4.74
CA GLY A 545 26.67 -16.72 4.50
C GLY A 545 26.31 -17.66 3.33
N CYS A 546 25.67 -17.12 2.28
CA CYS A 546 25.25 -17.93 1.13
C CYS A 546 26.45 -18.49 0.36
N ARG A 547 26.31 -19.71 -0.15
CA ARG A 547 27.34 -20.48 -0.85
C ARG A 547 27.08 -20.49 -2.36
N PRO A 548 28.10 -20.73 -3.22
CA PRO A 548 27.95 -20.68 -4.68
C PRO A 548 26.85 -21.52 -5.33
N LYS A 549 26.35 -22.55 -4.63
CA LYS A 549 25.26 -23.42 -5.09
C LYS A 549 23.87 -22.93 -4.66
N ASP A 550 23.81 -22.04 -3.67
CA ASP A 550 22.57 -21.54 -3.12
C ASP A 550 21.91 -20.60 -4.14
N ARG A 551 20.58 -20.54 -4.12
CA ARG A 551 19.80 -19.79 -5.12
C ARG A 551 20.02 -18.29 -5.02
N MET A 552 20.14 -17.76 -3.80
CA MET A 552 20.36 -16.34 -3.53
C MET A 552 21.84 -15.93 -3.53
N TYR A 553 22.75 -16.82 -3.95
CA TYR A 553 24.16 -16.50 -3.99
C TYR A 553 24.51 -15.54 -5.12
N VAL A 554 25.26 -14.50 -4.75
CA VAL A 554 25.74 -13.47 -5.63
C VAL A 554 27.26 -13.57 -5.75
N LEU A 555 27.76 -13.69 -6.99
CA LEU A 555 29.20 -13.68 -7.24
C LEU A 555 29.82 -12.35 -6.77
N PRO A 556 30.87 -12.35 -5.91
CA PRO A 556 31.50 -11.11 -5.46
C PRO A 556 32.11 -10.31 -6.62
N LYS A 557 32.08 -8.97 -6.52
CA LYS A 557 32.53 -8.05 -7.59
C LYS A 557 33.91 -8.38 -8.18
N LYS A 558 34.87 -8.82 -7.33
CA LYS A 558 36.26 -9.12 -7.74
C LYS A 558 36.37 -10.33 -8.68
N VAL A 559 35.45 -11.30 -8.59
CA VAL A 559 35.50 -12.55 -9.37
C VAL A 559 34.89 -12.38 -10.77
N ARG A 560 34.08 -11.35 -10.97
CA ARG A 560 33.23 -11.19 -12.18
C ARG A 560 33.97 -10.83 -13.46
N LYS A 561 35.13 -10.16 -13.37
CA LYS A 561 35.83 -9.65 -14.57
C LYS A 561 36.27 -10.76 -15.54
N ASN A 562 36.31 -12.03 -15.10
CA ASN A 562 36.77 -13.18 -15.90
C ASN A 562 35.79 -14.38 -15.89
N ALA A 563 34.56 -14.24 -15.38
CA ALA A 563 33.68 -15.39 -15.16
C ALA A 563 32.98 -15.83 -16.47
N LYS A 564 33.57 -16.80 -17.17
CA LYS A 564 32.85 -17.74 -18.06
C LYS A 564 32.55 -19.00 -17.25
N ASP A 565 31.49 -19.74 -17.57
CA ASP A 565 31.33 -21.07 -16.98
C ASP A 565 32.49 -22.00 -17.44
N LYS A 566 32.61 -23.18 -16.83
CA LYS A 566 33.69 -24.13 -17.18
C LYS A 566 33.68 -24.57 -18.65
N ASN A 567 32.59 -24.33 -19.36
CA ASN A 567 32.37 -24.71 -20.75
C ASN A 567 32.43 -23.50 -21.71
N GLY A 568 32.75 -22.31 -21.20
CA GLY A 568 32.77 -21.09 -22.01
C GLY A 568 31.40 -20.49 -22.32
N ASN A 569 30.31 -21.05 -21.79
CA ASN A 569 28.96 -20.52 -22.02
C ASN A 569 28.71 -19.26 -21.18
N ARG A 570 27.74 -18.46 -21.64
CA ARG A 570 27.19 -17.35 -20.86
C ARG A 570 26.52 -17.90 -19.60
N LEU A 571 26.84 -17.30 -18.46
CA LEU A 571 26.17 -17.55 -17.17
C LEU A 571 24.66 -17.34 -17.31
N ASP A 572 23.86 -18.12 -16.57
CA ASP A 572 22.42 -17.93 -16.39
C ASP A 572 22.13 -16.43 -16.19
N HIS A 573 21.20 -15.86 -16.98
CA HIS A 573 20.85 -14.45 -16.93
C HIS A 573 20.46 -14.01 -15.51
N ARG A 574 19.90 -14.91 -14.69
CA ARG A 574 19.58 -14.66 -13.27
C ARG A 574 20.81 -14.45 -12.38
N LYS A 575 21.99 -14.92 -12.81
CA LYS A 575 23.27 -14.70 -12.13
C LYS A 575 24.02 -13.48 -12.66
N LYS A 576 23.53 -12.84 -13.72
CA LYS A 576 24.07 -11.58 -14.23
C LYS A 576 23.62 -10.45 -13.30
N GLN A 577 24.58 -9.70 -12.79
CA GLN A 577 24.24 -8.51 -12.04
C GLN A 577 23.99 -7.32 -12.97
N CYS A 578 22.86 -6.67 -12.78
CA CYS A 578 22.55 -5.38 -13.39
C CYS A 578 23.05 -4.29 -12.46
N ARG A 579 23.86 -3.38 -13.02
CA ARG A 579 24.52 -2.32 -12.24
C ARG A 579 24.75 -1.10 -13.10
N LEU A 580 24.09 0.00 -12.75
CA LEU A 580 24.30 1.29 -13.40
C LEU A 580 25.59 1.95 -12.90
N PHE A 581 25.83 1.84 -11.58
CA PHE A 581 26.90 2.55 -10.90
C PHE A 581 27.95 1.60 -10.36
N ASP A 582 29.13 1.58 -10.96
CA ASP A 582 30.24 0.71 -10.53
C ASP A 582 30.89 1.16 -9.22
#